data_AF-A0A2S2NGR9-F1
#
_entry.id   AF-A0A2S2NGR9-F1
#
_cell.length_a   1.000
_cell.length_b   1.000
_cell.length_c   1.000
_cell.angle_alpha   90.00
_cell.angle_beta   90.00
_cell.angle_gamma   90.00
#
_symmetry.space_group_name_H-M   'P 1'
#
loop_
_entity.id
_entity.type
_entity.pdbx_description
1 polymer ?
#
loop_
_entity_poly.entity_id
_entity_poly.type
_entity_poly.pdbx_seq_one_letter_code
_entity_poly.pdbx_strand_id
1 'polypeptide(L)'
;MYNEADEISNKSFVQFCNTYSNLLIEQDSSFSEFSLILMQETPILIAHGFAEIISSGQHMKLRKVIQAFQKYIGSHMYSTSVTEVFKRFLELHFSRSYGHDKTPDLNKKYVCDAIKILFRQYLTDLTKPISENVTQTNAKDWKNIYNSQIPGYIQMLPCYNSNNENLIKLQSLFYTNWLTNDFKEDIKQVLPLLSKPSLSLEIMASENNTKTIEILIDKCPQAVLKYSIDYLKSTSEWKHATSLLEKKSKSDIDNQSKYHEVLHDMLEYLSHNMCVEDLCSVLPEDSSTDIGHDEYQTYVITCQKINQANQIKSMVMATGQQLLASLNFK
;
A
#
# COMPACT_ATOMS: atom_id res chain seq x y z
N MET A 1 12.71 -16.20 20.27
CA MET A 1 14.07 -15.90 20.72
C MET A 1 14.05 -14.53 21.35
N TYR A 2 14.34 -14.46 22.66
CA TYR A 2 14.54 -13.22 23.41
C TYR A 2 15.80 -12.54 22.87
N ASN A 3 15.68 -11.30 22.38
CA ASN A 3 16.82 -10.55 21.82
C ASN A 3 17.51 -9.75 22.92
N GLU A 4 18.84 -9.82 22.98
CA GLU A 4 19.72 -9.08 23.91
C GLU A 4 19.53 -7.55 23.89
N ALA A 5 18.89 -7.00 22.85
CA ALA A 5 18.55 -5.57 22.77
C ALA A 5 17.44 -5.14 23.76
N ASP A 6 16.51 -6.05 24.10
CA ASP A 6 15.43 -5.76 25.07
C ASP A 6 15.96 -5.68 26.51
N GLU A 7 17.07 -6.35 26.82
CA GLU A 7 17.67 -6.38 28.15
C GLU A 7 18.39 -5.06 28.50
N ILE A 8 19.02 -4.44 27.50
CA ILE A 8 19.65 -3.11 27.63
C ILE A 8 18.58 -2.01 27.77
N SER A 9 17.45 -2.15 27.07
CA SER A 9 16.31 -1.23 27.17
C SER A 9 15.60 -1.33 28.53
N ASN A 10 15.41 -2.53 29.07
CA ASN A 10 14.76 -2.73 30.37
C ASN A 10 15.59 -2.21 31.56
N LYS A 11 16.92 -2.39 31.56
CA LYS A 11 17.78 -1.79 32.59
C LYS A 11 17.76 -0.27 32.54
N SER A 12 17.75 0.31 31.33
CA SER A 12 17.62 1.75 31.12
C SER A 12 16.28 2.30 31.61
N PHE A 13 15.17 1.59 31.36
CA PHE A 13 13.83 1.99 31.79
C PHE A 13 13.66 1.98 33.31
N VAL A 14 14.09 0.90 33.98
CA VAL A 14 14.01 0.80 35.44
C VAL A 14 14.89 1.87 36.10
N GLN A 15 16.06 2.14 35.55
CA GLN A 15 16.96 3.19 36.05
C GLN A 15 16.38 4.60 35.82
N PHE A 16 15.69 4.82 34.70
CA PHE A 16 14.94 6.05 34.42
C PHE A 16 13.76 6.22 35.40
N CYS A 17 12.93 5.20 35.59
CA CYS A 17 11.84 5.23 36.56
C CYS A 17 12.34 5.50 37.98
N ASN A 18 13.45 4.90 38.39
CA ASN A 18 14.05 5.16 39.70
C ASN A 18 14.55 6.60 39.82
N THR A 19 15.26 7.11 38.82
CA THR A 19 15.80 8.49 38.82
C THR A 19 14.67 9.53 38.86
N TYR A 20 13.61 9.31 38.09
CA TYR A 20 12.51 10.27 37.98
C TYR A 20 11.48 10.13 39.11
N SER A 21 11.28 8.92 39.66
CA SER A 21 10.43 8.71 40.85
C SER A 21 10.93 9.52 42.05
N ASN A 22 12.25 9.62 42.22
CA ASN A 22 12.84 10.48 43.24
C ASN A 22 12.55 11.96 42.97
N LEU A 23 12.59 12.39 41.70
CA LEU A 23 12.32 13.77 41.30
C LEU A 23 10.86 14.19 41.52
N LEU A 24 9.89 13.27 41.32
CA LEU A 24 8.47 13.52 41.60
C LEU A 24 8.18 13.64 43.09
N ILE A 25 8.84 12.81 43.90
CA ILE A 25 8.73 12.83 45.36
C ILE A 25 9.25 14.17 45.89
N GLU A 26 10.27 14.74 45.23
CA GLU A 26 10.83 16.05 45.58
C GLU A 26 10.00 17.25 45.11
N GLN A 27 9.18 17.11 44.06
CA GLN A 27 8.45 18.22 43.42
C GLN A 27 6.92 18.24 43.65
N ASP A 28 6.36 17.35 44.50
CA ASP A 28 4.90 17.20 44.72
C ASP A 28 4.08 17.07 43.41
N SER A 29 4.69 16.52 42.36
CA SER A 29 4.08 16.43 41.04
C SER A 29 3.05 15.30 40.96
N SER A 30 1.97 15.52 40.21
CA SER A 30 0.89 14.52 40.09
C SER A 30 1.32 13.29 39.26
N PHE A 31 0.72 12.12 39.54
CA PHE A 31 0.96 10.90 38.74
C PHE A 31 0.64 11.09 37.24
N SER A 32 -0.27 12.00 36.90
CA SER A 32 -0.58 12.36 35.51
C SER A 32 0.58 13.08 34.82
N GLU A 33 1.31 13.92 35.54
CA GLU A 33 2.49 14.63 35.04
C GLU A 33 3.66 13.68 34.84
N PHE A 34 3.86 12.74 35.76
CA PHE A 34 4.81 11.66 35.58
C PHE A 34 4.50 10.81 34.33
N SER A 35 3.24 10.44 34.14
CA SER A 35 2.81 9.65 32.99
C SER A 35 3.10 10.36 31.66
N LEU A 36 2.95 11.68 31.62
CA LEU A 36 3.30 12.50 30.45
C LEU A 36 4.80 12.45 30.15
N ILE A 37 5.62 12.61 31.18
CA ILE A 37 7.08 12.57 31.05
C ILE A 37 7.55 11.19 30.59
N LEU A 38 6.98 10.12 31.15
CA LEU A 38 7.25 8.75 30.68
C LEU A 38 6.93 8.59 29.18
N MET A 39 5.80 9.14 28.73
CA MET A 39 5.41 9.11 27.31
C MET A 39 6.32 9.97 26.43
N GLN A 40 6.93 11.02 26.96
CA GLN A 40 7.87 11.87 26.23
C GLN A 40 9.26 11.23 26.12
N GLU A 41 9.78 10.69 27.21
CA GLU A 41 11.15 10.16 27.26
C GLU A 41 11.24 8.70 26.77
N THR A 42 10.19 7.91 26.97
CA THR A 42 10.19 6.47 26.65
C THR A 42 8.96 6.01 25.85
N PRO A 43 8.61 6.68 24.73
CA PRO A 43 7.36 6.43 24.02
C PRO A 43 7.21 4.99 23.52
N ILE A 44 8.31 4.38 23.07
CA ILE A 44 8.33 3.01 22.52
C ILE A 44 7.99 1.98 23.60
N LEU A 45 8.60 2.11 24.79
CA LEU A 45 8.40 1.16 25.89
C LEU A 45 6.97 1.21 26.43
N ILE A 46 6.42 2.42 26.57
CA ILE A 46 5.03 2.60 26.99
C ILE A 46 4.07 1.98 25.96
N ALA A 47 4.32 2.19 24.66
CA ALA A 47 3.53 1.57 23.60
C ALA A 47 3.60 0.03 23.62
N HIS A 48 4.79 -0.54 23.83
CA HIS A 48 4.99 -1.99 24.00
C HIS A 48 4.22 -2.54 25.19
N GLY A 49 4.27 -1.85 26.34
CA GLY A 49 3.54 -2.23 27.55
C GLY A 49 2.04 -2.29 27.31
N PHE A 50 1.45 -1.27 26.69
CA PHE A 50 0.02 -1.30 26.35
C PHE A 50 -0.32 -2.43 25.37
N ALA A 51 0.51 -2.67 24.36
CA ALA A 51 0.29 -3.74 23.40
C ALA A 51 0.35 -5.13 24.05
N GLU A 52 1.25 -5.33 25.01
CA GLU A 52 1.41 -6.59 25.75
C GLU A 52 0.26 -6.83 26.73
N ILE A 53 -0.18 -5.80 27.46
CA ILE A 53 -1.32 -5.88 28.38
C ILE A 53 -2.61 -6.29 27.65
N ILE A 54 -2.80 -5.82 26.42
CA ILE A 54 -3.97 -6.20 25.62
C ILE A 54 -3.81 -7.60 25.04
N SER A 55 -2.59 -7.95 24.58
CA SER A 55 -2.31 -9.27 24.00
C SER A 55 -2.42 -10.40 25.02
N SER A 56 -2.08 -10.13 26.29
CA SER A 56 -2.24 -11.09 27.39
C SER A 56 -3.71 -11.29 27.82
N GLY A 57 -4.62 -10.42 27.38
CA GLY A 57 -6.07 -10.62 27.47
C GLY A 57 -6.69 -10.55 28.87
N GLN A 58 -5.91 -10.33 29.93
CA GLN A 58 -6.40 -10.52 31.31
C GLN A 58 -7.13 -9.30 31.90
N HIS A 59 -6.77 -8.06 31.54
CA HIS A 59 -7.23 -6.89 32.31
C HIS A 59 -7.78 -5.71 31.49
N MET A 60 -7.36 -5.54 30.23
CA MET A 60 -7.68 -4.33 29.47
C MET A 60 -8.12 -4.65 28.04
N LYS A 61 -9.28 -4.10 27.64
CA LYS A 61 -9.82 -4.25 26.28
C LYS A 61 -9.35 -3.10 25.40
N LEU A 62 -9.01 -3.37 24.14
CA LEU A 62 -8.63 -2.36 23.13
C LEU A 62 -9.54 -1.12 23.13
N ARG A 63 -10.87 -1.33 23.16
CA ARG A 63 -11.85 -0.26 23.22
C ARG A 63 -11.62 0.74 24.37
N LYS A 64 -11.29 0.25 25.57
CA LYS A 64 -11.05 1.11 26.74
C LYS A 64 -9.77 1.94 26.57
N VAL A 65 -8.74 1.34 25.97
CA VAL A 65 -7.45 2.00 25.72
C VAL A 65 -7.63 3.13 24.71
N ILE A 66 -8.28 2.85 23.58
CA ILE A 66 -8.59 3.84 22.54
C ILE A 66 -9.38 5.01 23.14
N GLN A 67 -10.44 4.73 23.91
CA GLN A 67 -11.26 5.77 24.54
C GLN A 67 -10.46 6.63 25.52
N ALA A 68 -9.53 6.03 26.28
CA ALA A 68 -8.67 6.76 27.19
C ALA A 68 -7.74 7.72 26.44
N PHE A 69 -7.06 7.24 25.39
CA PHE A 69 -6.21 8.09 24.55
C PHE A 69 -7.00 9.19 23.84
N GLN A 70 -8.17 8.88 23.28
CA GLN A 70 -9.03 9.89 22.64
C GLN A 70 -9.51 10.97 23.61
N LYS A 71 -9.94 10.59 24.81
CA LYS A 71 -10.35 11.53 25.85
C LYS A 71 -9.17 12.41 26.29
N TYR A 72 -7.98 11.82 26.39
CA TYR A 72 -6.79 12.53 26.78
C TYR A 72 -6.33 13.53 25.72
N ILE A 73 -6.18 13.10 24.47
CA ILE A 73 -5.79 13.95 23.33
C ILE A 73 -6.83 15.07 23.10
N GLY A 74 -8.11 14.78 23.28
CA GLY A 74 -9.18 15.78 23.15
C GLY A 74 -9.21 16.83 24.28
N SER A 75 -8.65 16.52 25.45
CA SER A 75 -8.65 17.43 26.61
C SER A 75 -7.33 18.20 26.80
N HIS A 76 -6.22 17.63 26.35
CA HIS A 76 -4.89 18.22 26.45
C HIS A 76 -4.41 18.51 25.03
N MET A 77 -4.38 19.79 24.66
CA MET A 77 -3.84 20.33 23.40
C MET A 77 -2.74 19.43 22.82
N TYR A 78 -3.03 18.76 21.69
CA TYR A 78 -2.17 17.88 20.89
C TYR A 78 -0.75 17.66 21.43
N SER A 79 -0.61 16.86 22.50
CA SER A 79 0.72 16.42 22.92
C SER A 79 1.27 15.47 21.83
N THR A 80 2.34 15.89 21.18
CA THR A 80 3.01 15.13 20.12
C THR A 80 3.47 13.77 20.65
N SER A 81 3.97 13.73 21.89
CA SER A 81 4.44 12.51 22.56
C SER A 81 3.31 11.51 22.81
N VAL A 82 2.15 11.95 23.28
CA VAL A 82 1.00 11.05 23.52
C VAL A 82 0.44 10.50 22.21
N THR A 83 0.43 11.33 21.17
CA THR A 83 0.00 10.92 19.83
C THR A 83 0.94 9.88 19.23
N GLU A 84 2.25 10.04 19.43
CA GLU A 84 3.27 9.08 19.00
C GLU A 84 3.13 7.75 19.76
N VAL A 85 2.99 7.78 21.10
CA VAL A 85 2.74 6.56 21.90
C VAL A 85 1.50 5.84 21.40
N PHE A 86 0.40 6.56 21.14
CA PHE A 86 -0.84 5.96 20.67
C PHE A 86 -0.69 5.32 19.28
N LYS A 87 -0.03 6.01 18.35
CA LYS A 87 0.31 5.49 17.02
C LYS A 87 1.12 4.19 17.12
N ARG A 88 2.19 4.19 17.90
CA ARG A 88 3.05 3.02 18.13
C ARG A 88 2.33 1.86 18.76
N PHE A 89 1.49 2.15 19.74
CA PHE A 89 0.65 1.17 20.38
C PHE A 89 -0.27 0.48 19.35
N LEU A 90 -0.92 1.26 18.47
CA LEU A 90 -1.77 0.70 17.41
C LEU A 90 -0.97 -0.12 16.41
N GLU A 91 0.20 0.37 15.94
CA GLU A 91 1.10 -0.38 15.07
C GLU A 91 1.42 -1.77 15.66
N LEU A 92 1.85 -1.82 16.92
CA LEU A 92 2.21 -3.06 17.63
C LEU A 92 1.00 -3.95 17.92
N HIS A 93 -0.16 -3.37 18.23
CA HIS A 93 -1.36 -4.14 18.46
C HIS A 93 -1.83 -4.83 17.18
N PHE A 94 -1.83 -4.11 16.05
CA PHE A 94 -2.19 -4.68 14.76
C PHE A 94 -1.16 -5.71 14.29
N SER A 95 0.14 -5.45 14.52
CA SER A 95 1.22 -6.40 14.19
C SER A 95 1.06 -7.75 14.87
N ARG A 96 0.78 -7.72 16.18
CA ARG A 96 0.68 -8.92 17.01
C ARG A 96 -0.64 -9.66 16.79
N SER A 97 -1.72 -8.92 16.54
CA SER A 97 -3.07 -9.49 16.47
C SER A 97 -3.44 -9.97 15.06
N TYR A 98 -2.90 -9.33 14.02
CA TYR A 98 -3.34 -9.49 12.63
C TYR A 98 -2.16 -9.60 11.64
N GLY A 99 -1.10 -10.33 12.02
CA GLY A 99 0.00 -10.65 11.10
C GLY A 99 -0.47 -11.28 9.78
N HIS A 100 0.45 -11.45 8.82
CA HIS A 100 0.26 -11.63 7.36
C HIS A 100 -1.03 -12.27 6.79
N ASP A 101 -1.72 -13.19 7.50
CA ASP A 101 -2.89 -13.92 6.98
C ASP A 101 -4.21 -13.68 7.75
N LYS A 102 -4.21 -12.83 8.80
CA LYS A 102 -5.41 -12.59 9.61
C LYS A 102 -6.04 -11.24 9.30
N THR A 103 -7.28 -11.26 8.81
CA THR A 103 -8.06 -10.04 8.62
C THR A 103 -8.67 -9.55 9.93
N PRO A 104 -8.65 -8.24 10.24
CA PRO A 104 -9.35 -7.69 11.37
C PRO A 104 -10.86 -7.88 11.26
N ASP A 105 -11.53 -8.01 12.41
CA ASP A 105 -12.99 -8.11 12.47
C ASP A 105 -13.62 -6.72 12.30
N LEU A 106 -13.92 -6.38 11.05
CA LEU A 106 -14.50 -5.09 10.65
C LEU A 106 -15.95 -4.89 11.14
N ASN A 107 -16.61 -5.92 11.68
CA ASN A 107 -17.92 -5.74 12.33
C ASN A 107 -17.80 -4.97 13.64
N LYS A 108 -16.60 -4.94 14.23
CA LYS A 108 -16.34 -4.24 15.48
C LYS A 108 -15.95 -2.81 15.20
N LYS A 109 -16.89 -1.88 15.40
CA LYS A 109 -16.71 -0.43 15.18
C LYS A 109 -15.41 0.13 15.78
N TYR A 110 -15.03 -0.30 16.98
CA TYR A 110 -13.80 0.18 17.63
C TYR A 110 -12.50 -0.24 16.91
N VAL A 111 -12.52 -1.34 16.15
CA VAL A 111 -11.40 -1.78 15.32
C VAL A 111 -11.31 -0.91 14.07
N CYS A 112 -12.44 -0.63 13.42
CA CYS A 112 -12.50 0.29 12.29
C CYS A 112 -12.06 1.70 12.69
N ASP A 113 -12.53 2.21 13.82
CA ASP A 113 -12.13 3.51 14.34
C ASP A 113 -10.62 3.56 14.61
N ALA A 114 -10.03 2.50 15.19
CA ALA A 114 -8.59 2.42 15.43
C ALA A 114 -7.77 2.45 14.14
N ILE A 115 -8.22 1.71 13.11
CA ILE A 115 -7.59 1.69 11.79
C ILE A 115 -7.67 3.09 11.14
N LYS A 116 -8.84 3.74 11.17
CA LYS A 116 -9.02 5.10 10.63
C LYS A 116 -8.15 6.12 11.35
N ILE A 117 -8.03 6.02 12.67
CA ILE A 117 -7.16 6.91 13.45
C ILE A 117 -5.70 6.73 13.02
N LEU A 118 -5.22 5.49 12.92
CA LEU A 118 -3.86 5.20 12.51
C LEU A 118 -3.59 5.75 11.09
N PHE A 119 -4.52 5.55 10.17
CA PHE A 119 -4.44 6.08 8.80
C PHE A 119 -4.37 7.61 8.77
N ARG A 120 -5.24 8.30 9.52
CA ARG A 120 -5.26 9.76 9.63
C ARG A 120 -4.00 10.31 10.31
N GLN A 121 -3.43 9.58 11.27
CA GLN A 121 -2.16 9.94 11.89
C GLN A 121 -1.02 9.89 10.87
N TYR A 122 -0.94 8.86 10.02
CA TYR A 122 0.04 8.83 8.93
C TYR A 122 -0.15 9.98 7.95
N LEU A 123 -1.39 10.27 7.54
CA LEU A 123 -1.68 11.42 6.67
C LEU A 123 -1.25 12.76 7.30
N THR A 124 -1.55 12.95 8.58
CA THR A 124 -1.17 14.15 9.32
C THR A 124 0.35 14.29 9.39
N ASP A 125 1.08 13.20 9.61
CA ASP A 125 2.54 13.23 9.62
C ASP A 125 3.15 13.53 8.25
N LEU A 126 2.47 13.18 7.15
CA LEU A 126 2.89 13.56 5.79
C LEU A 126 2.70 15.05 5.49
N THR A 127 1.78 15.73 6.19
CA THR A 127 1.58 17.19 6.05
C THR A 127 2.61 18.01 6.84
N LYS A 128 3.30 17.40 7.81
CA LYS A 128 4.33 18.09 8.59
C LYS A 128 5.62 18.19 7.78
N PRO A 129 6.34 19.33 7.82
CA PRO A 129 7.67 19.40 7.24
C PRO A 129 8.56 18.34 7.91
N ILE A 130 9.32 17.60 7.10
CA ILE A 130 10.20 16.51 7.55
C ILE A 130 11.18 17.11 8.57
N SER A 131 10.92 16.94 9.87
CA SER A 131 11.91 17.25 10.89
C SER A 131 12.95 16.14 10.86
N GLU A 132 14.22 16.50 10.81
CA GLU A 132 15.40 15.63 10.63
C GLU A 132 15.60 14.56 11.72
N ASN A 133 14.71 14.47 12.71
CA ASN A 133 14.84 13.56 13.86
C ASN A 133 13.72 12.53 13.93
N VAL A 134 13.47 11.79 12.84
CA VAL A 134 12.69 10.55 12.95
C VAL A 134 13.61 9.50 13.56
N THR A 135 13.44 9.24 14.86
CA THR A 135 14.09 8.11 15.52
C THR A 135 13.74 6.85 14.76
N GLN A 136 14.78 6.27 14.16
CA GLN A 136 14.69 5.06 13.37
C GLN A 136 13.97 4.01 14.19
N THR A 137 12.84 3.55 13.64
CA THR A 137 12.18 2.36 14.15
C THR A 137 13.15 1.20 14.04
N ASN A 138 13.04 0.24 14.96
CA ASN A 138 13.50 -1.11 14.68
C ASN A 138 12.78 -1.57 13.40
N ALA A 139 13.44 -1.41 12.26
CA ALA A 139 12.87 -1.48 10.91
C ALA A 139 12.27 -2.85 10.54
N LYS A 140 12.25 -3.80 11.47
CA LYS A 140 11.73 -5.16 11.31
C LYS A 140 10.26 -5.29 11.68
N ASP A 141 9.76 -4.53 12.66
CA ASP A 141 8.46 -4.84 13.25
C ASP A 141 7.27 -4.42 12.39
N TRP A 142 7.37 -3.30 11.68
CA TRP A 142 6.29 -2.85 10.79
C TRP A 142 6.33 -3.55 9.42
N LYS A 143 7.52 -3.91 8.91
CA LYS A 143 7.66 -4.60 7.61
C LYS A 143 6.95 -5.96 7.62
N ASN A 144 6.96 -6.65 8.76
CA ASN A 144 6.27 -7.93 8.95
C ASN A 144 4.72 -7.81 8.98
N ILE A 145 4.17 -6.60 9.02
CA ILE A 145 2.71 -6.36 9.03
C ILE A 145 2.23 -5.98 7.62
N TYR A 146 3.11 -5.32 6.86
CA TYR A 146 2.71 -4.36 5.84
C TYR A 146 3.40 -4.55 4.47
N ASN A 147 4.51 -5.29 4.38
CA ASN A 147 5.26 -5.41 3.12
C ASN A 147 4.68 -6.42 2.11
N SER A 148 3.82 -7.35 2.52
CA SER A 148 3.36 -8.42 1.62
C SER A 148 2.25 -8.01 0.66
N GLN A 149 1.74 -6.77 0.74
CA GLN A 149 0.55 -6.33 0.00
C GLN A 149 0.76 -5.08 -0.86
N ILE A 150 1.95 -4.47 -0.88
CA ILE A 150 2.20 -3.31 -1.76
C ILE A 150 2.35 -3.81 -3.21
N PRO A 151 1.51 -3.35 -4.15
CA PRO A 151 1.62 -3.72 -5.56
C PRO A 151 2.98 -3.37 -6.15
N GLY A 152 3.49 -4.23 -7.02
CA GLY A 152 4.83 -4.07 -7.58
C GLY A 152 5.02 -2.81 -8.43
N TYR A 153 3.94 -2.21 -8.96
CA TYR A 153 4.02 -0.96 -9.72
C TYR A 153 4.33 0.26 -8.82
N ILE A 154 3.93 0.23 -7.54
CA ILE A 154 4.20 1.33 -6.59
C ILE A 154 5.68 1.41 -6.26
N GLN A 155 6.35 0.26 -6.21
CA GLN A 155 7.79 0.17 -5.99
C GLN A 155 8.58 0.81 -7.15
N MET A 156 7.97 0.94 -8.33
CA MET A 156 8.57 1.58 -9.50
C MET A 156 8.35 3.10 -9.53
N LEU A 157 7.53 3.65 -8.62
CA LEU A 157 7.27 5.08 -8.56
C LEU A 157 8.43 5.84 -7.89
N PRO A 158 8.76 7.07 -8.34
CA PRO A 158 9.88 7.85 -7.82
C PRO A 158 9.84 8.06 -6.29
N CYS A 159 8.63 8.09 -5.72
CA CYS A 159 8.40 8.35 -4.30
C CYS A 159 8.68 7.13 -3.38
N TYR A 160 8.80 5.91 -3.92
CA TYR A 160 9.04 4.71 -3.11
C TYR A 160 10.45 4.69 -2.49
N ASN A 161 11.43 5.28 -3.18
CA ASN A 161 12.81 5.40 -2.69
C ASN A 161 13.06 6.65 -1.84
N SER A 162 12.03 7.49 -1.62
CA SER A 162 12.12 8.51 -0.59
C SER A 162 12.04 7.79 0.76
N ASN A 163 12.98 8.03 1.67
CA ASN A 163 13.06 7.40 3.01
C ASN A 163 11.85 7.75 3.93
N ASN A 164 10.67 8.00 3.37
CA ASN A 164 9.47 8.36 4.09
C ASN A 164 8.73 7.10 4.56
N GLU A 165 9.16 6.59 5.72
CA GLU A 165 8.59 5.39 6.36
C GLU A 165 7.07 5.51 6.55
N ASN A 166 6.55 6.71 6.85
CA ASN A 166 5.11 6.94 7.02
C ASN A 166 4.33 6.78 5.70
N LEU A 167 4.93 7.17 4.56
CA LEU A 167 4.30 6.97 3.25
C LEU A 167 4.18 5.47 2.93
N ILE A 168 5.23 4.70 3.20
CA ILE A 168 5.23 3.25 2.96
C ILE A 168 4.18 2.57 3.86
N LYS A 169 4.15 2.92 5.16
CA LYS A 169 3.13 2.40 6.09
C LYS A 169 1.71 2.74 5.66
N LEU A 170 1.49 3.96 5.16
CA LEU A 170 0.20 4.39 4.65
C LEU A 170 -0.20 3.62 3.39
N GLN A 171 0.71 3.46 2.43
CA GLN A 171 0.49 2.67 1.22
C GLN A 171 0.12 1.24 1.61
N SER A 172 0.93 0.59 2.45
CA SER A 172 0.65 -0.75 2.94
C SER A 172 -0.72 -0.87 3.60
N LEU A 173 -1.08 0.05 4.50
CA LEU A 173 -2.38 0.01 5.16
C LEU A 173 -3.53 0.17 4.16
N PHE A 174 -3.37 0.99 3.12
CA PHE A 174 -4.38 1.14 2.07
C PHE A 174 -4.58 -0.14 1.26
N TYR A 175 -3.49 -0.81 0.85
CA TYR A 175 -3.56 -2.02 0.03
C TYR A 175 -3.97 -3.28 0.81
N THR A 176 -4.19 -3.18 2.12
CA THR A 176 -4.87 -4.23 2.90
C THR A 176 -6.34 -4.43 2.56
N ASN A 177 -6.94 -3.48 1.82
CA ASN A 177 -8.36 -3.48 1.44
C ASN A 177 -9.34 -3.51 2.62
N TRP A 178 -8.93 -3.12 3.83
CA TRP A 178 -9.81 -3.12 5.01
C TRP A 178 -10.87 -2.01 4.97
N LEU A 179 -10.49 -0.78 4.59
CA LEU A 179 -11.36 0.41 4.61
C LEU A 179 -11.09 1.36 3.42
N THR A 180 -10.83 0.80 2.24
CA THR A 180 -10.33 1.53 1.06
C THR A 180 -11.18 2.76 0.69
N ASN A 181 -12.51 2.68 0.78
CA ASN A 181 -13.38 3.80 0.42
C ASN A 181 -13.31 4.96 1.41
N ASP A 182 -13.27 4.67 2.71
CA ASP A 182 -13.10 5.71 3.74
C ASP A 182 -11.73 6.39 3.61
N PHE A 183 -10.69 5.60 3.32
CA PHE A 183 -9.35 6.10 3.11
C PHE A 183 -9.23 7.01 1.89
N LYS A 184 -9.92 6.68 0.78
CA LYS A 184 -9.95 7.53 -0.42
C LYS A 184 -10.47 8.93 -0.13
N GLU A 185 -11.57 9.04 0.62
CA GLU A 185 -12.14 10.33 1.00
C GLU A 185 -11.20 11.13 1.91
N ASP A 186 -10.59 10.47 2.90
CA ASP A 186 -9.61 11.12 3.78
C ASP A 186 -8.37 11.61 2.97
N ILE A 187 -7.87 10.83 1.99
CA ILE A 187 -6.76 11.25 1.12
C ILE A 187 -7.19 12.45 0.25
N LYS A 188 -8.37 12.41 -0.38
CA LYS A 188 -8.86 13.51 -1.24
C LYS A 188 -8.95 14.84 -0.48
N GLN A 189 -9.30 14.81 0.80
CA GLN A 189 -9.36 16.01 1.63
C GLN A 189 -7.97 16.57 1.96
N VAL A 190 -6.97 15.70 2.12
CA VAL A 190 -5.60 16.09 2.51
C VAL A 190 -4.74 16.44 1.29
N LEU A 191 -5.02 15.87 0.12
CA LEU A 191 -4.22 16.06 -1.10
C LEU A 191 -4.01 17.55 -1.47
N PRO A 192 -5.01 18.46 -1.40
CA PRO A 192 -4.83 19.87 -1.71
C PRO A 192 -3.99 20.63 -0.67
N LEU A 193 -3.84 20.09 0.54
CA LEU A 193 -3.09 20.71 1.63
C LEU A 193 -1.59 20.39 1.56
N LEU A 194 -1.19 19.44 0.72
CA LEU A 194 0.20 19.04 0.55
C LEU A 194 0.91 19.94 -0.46
N SER A 195 2.04 20.52 -0.05
CA SER A 195 2.87 21.37 -0.92
C SER A 195 3.50 20.60 -2.09
N LYS A 196 3.74 19.29 -1.90
CA LYS A 196 4.20 18.35 -2.93
C LYS A 196 3.49 16.99 -2.74
N PRO A 197 2.32 16.76 -3.35
CA PRO A 197 1.65 15.48 -3.26
C PRO A 197 2.52 14.39 -3.90
N SER A 198 2.63 13.23 -3.23
CA SER A 198 3.32 12.08 -3.82
C SER A 198 2.42 11.43 -4.88
N LEU A 199 3.03 10.98 -5.98
CA LEU A 199 2.31 10.31 -7.07
C LEU A 199 1.47 9.12 -6.56
N SER A 200 1.98 8.39 -5.57
CA SER A 200 1.25 7.28 -4.95
C SER A 200 -0.05 7.72 -4.27
N LEU A 201 -0.09 8.89 -3.62
CA LEU A 201 -1.30 9.38 -2.97
C LEU A 201 -2.34 9.83 -4.01
N GLU A 202 -1.91 10.46 -5.10
CA GLU A 202 -2.80 10.81 -6.22
C GLU A 202 -3.45 9.56 -6.83
N ILE A 203 -2.66 8.50 -7.03
CA ILE A 203 -3.13 7.21 -7.53
C ILE A 203 -4.11 6.56 -6.54
N MET A 204 -3.78 6.56 -5.25
CA MET A 204 -4.64 5.98 -4.20
C MET A 204 -5.98 6.72 -4.06
N ALA A 205 -5.99 8.05 -4.26
CA ALA A 205 -7.20 8.87 -4.24
C ALA A 205 -8.08 8.70 -5.49
N SER A 206 -7.53 8.14 -6.57
CA SER A 206 -8.27 7.95 -7.82
C SER A 206 -9.37 6.89 -7.66
N GLU A 207 -10.55 7.22 -8.19
CA GLU A 207 -11.68 6.30 -8.27
C GLU A 207 -11.65 5.43 -9.53
N ASN A 208 -11.02 5.94 -10.60
CA ASN A 208 -11.08 5.35 -11.93
C ASN A 208 -9.69 4.89 -12.40
N ASN A 209 -9.63 3.65 -12.88
CA ASN A 209 -8.42 3.07 -13.48
C ASN A 209 -7.90 3.92 -14.67
N THR A 210 -8.81 4.54 -15.43
CA THR A 210 -8.47 5.40 -16.57
C THR A 210 -7.69 6.65 -16.16
N LYS A 211 -8.13 7.35 -15.10
CA LYS A 211 -7.42 8.51 -14.55
C LYS A 211 -6.07 8.12 -13.94
N THR A 212 -5.99 6.95 -13.33
CA THR A 212 -4.73 6.42 -12.82
C THR A 212 -3.73 6.16 -13.95
N ILE A 213 -4.20 5.62 -15.08
CA ILE A 213 -3.39 5.39 -16.27
C ILE A 213 -2.92 6.70 -16.89
N GLU A 214 -3.77 7.73 -16.96
CA GLU A 214 -3.37 9.07 -17.41
C GLU A 214 -2.23 9.64 -16.54
N ILE A 215 -2.38 9.58 -15.22
CA ILE A 215 -1.35 10.04 -14.26
C ILE A 215 -0.05 9.23 -14.41
N LEU A 216 -0.16 7.91 -14.59
CA LEU A 216 0.99 7.03 -14.74
C LEU A 216 1.71 7.28 -16.07
N ILE A 217 1.00 7.44 -17.18
CA ILE A 217 1.61 7.75 -18.47
C ILE A 217 2.35 9.09 -18.40
N ASP A 218 1.75 10.11 -17.80
CA ASP A 218 2.34 11.45 -17.76
C ASP A 218 3.58 11.56 -16.85
N LYS A 219 3.62 10.80 -15.74
CA LYS A 219 4.64 10.96 -14.70
C LYS A 219 5.58 9.75 -14.53
N CYS A 220 5.18 8.55 -14.95
CA CYS A 220 5.92 7.30 -14.73
C CYS A 220 5.53 6.19 -15.75
N PRO A 221 5.82 6.37 -17.06
CA PRO A 221 5.35 5.47 -18.11
C PRO A 221 5.80 4.01 -17.92
N GLN A 222 6.96 3.77 -17.33
CA GLN A 222 7.50 2.44 -17.03
C GLN A 222 6.64 1.61 -16.05
N ALA A 223 5.82 2.26 -15.22
CA ALA A 223 4.93 1.58 -14.27
C ALA A 223 3.56 1.23 -14.87
N VAL A 224 3.24 1.74 -16.07
CA VAL A 224 1.94 1.59 -16.73
C VAL A 224 1.66 0.13 -17.06
N LEU A 225 2.64 -0.58 -17.64
CA LEU A 225 2.47 -1.99 -18.00
C LEU A 225 2.12 -2.85 -16.77
N LYS A 226 2.91 -2.70 -15.69
CA LYS A 226 2.72 -3.49 -14.47
C LYS A 226 1.39 -3.18 -13.77
N TYR A 227 1.01 -1.90 -13.71
CA TYR A 227 -0.32 -1.51 -13.23
C TYR A 227 -1.43 -2.12 -14.11
N SER A 228 -1.23 -2.11 -15.42
CA SER A 228 -2.25 -2.57 -16.36
C SER A 228 -2.49 -4.08 -16.24
N ILE A 229 -1.42 -4.86 -16.12
CA ILE A 229 -1.49 -6.31 -15.88
C ILE A 229 -2.24 -6.64 -14.59
N ASP A 230 -1.96 -5.91 -13.51
CA ASP A 230 -2.50 -6.23 -12.18
C ASP A 230 -3.97 -5.76 -12.00
N TYR A 231 -4.39 -4.70 -12.70
CA TYR A 231 -5.66 -4.01 -12.42
C TYR A 231 -6.66 -3.93 -13.58
N LEU A 232 -6.22 -4.01 -14.84
CA LEU A 232 -7.16 -3.91 -15.97
C LEU A 232 -7.83 -5.24 -16.25
N LYS A 233 -9.17 -5.22 -16.28
CA LYS A 233 -9.98 -6.42 -16.49
C LYS A 233 -10.79 -6.37 -17.77
N SER A 234 -11.06 -5.18 -18.29
CA SER A 234 -11.91 -5.00 -19.47
C SER A 234 -11.12 -4.58 -20.71
N THR A 235 -11.55 -5.10 -21.86
CA THR A 235 -11.02 -4.78 -23.18
C THR A 235 -11.10 -3.27 -23.49
N SER A 236 -12.13 -2.58 -22.98
CA SER A 236 -12.26 -1.13 -23.11
C SER A 236 -11.21 -0.33 -22.34
N GLU A 237 -10.80 -0.80 -21.16
CA GLU A 237 -9.73 -0.14 -20.39
C GLU A 237 -8.37 -0.31 -21.06
N TRP A 238 -8.11 -1.50 -21.62
CA TRP A 238 -6.91 -1.75 -22.41
C TRP A 238 -6.88 -0.86 -23.67
N LYS A 239 -8.00 -0.74 -24.41
CA LYS A 239 -8.11 0.18 -25.56
C LYS A 239 -7.81 1.63 -25.17
N HIS A 240 -8.29 2.07 -24.01
CA HIS A 240 -8.01 3.41 -23.50
C HIS A 240 -6.51 3.59 -23.19
N ALA A 241 -5.87 2.60 -22.58
CA ALA A 241 -4.45 2.66 -22.25
C ALA A 241 -3.55 2.70 -23.50
N THR A 242 -3.82 1.84 -24.49
CA THR A 242 -3.04 1.77 -25.74
C THR A 242 -3.21 3.02 -26.59
N SER A 243 -4.43 3.53 -26.76
CA SER A 243 -4.69 4.77 -27.50
C SER A 243 -4.06 5.99 -26.83
N LEU A 244 -4.06 6.05 -25.50
CA LEU A 244 -3.46 7.14 -24.76
C LEU A 244 -1.93 7.12 -24.85
N LEU A 245 -1.30 5.95 -24.77
CA LEU A 245 0.13 5.76 -25.00
C LEU A 245 0.54 6.15 -26.42
N GLU A 246 -0.23 5.74 -27.43
CA GLU A 246 0.05 6.10 -28.82
C GLU A 246 -0.08 7.61 -29.05
N LYS A 247 -1.14 8.22 -28.52
CA LYS A 247 -1.34 9.68 -28.60
C LYS A 247 -0.21 10.45 -27.92
N LYS A 248 0.24 9.98 -26.75
CA LYS A 248 1.34 10.59 -26.01
C LYS A 248 2.67 10.45 -26.73
N SER A 249 2.93 9.28 -27.32
CA SER A 249 4.09 9.04 -28.18
C SER A 249 4.16 10.02 -29.36
N LYS A 250 3.00 10.30 -30.00
CA LYS A 250 2.90 11.27 -31.10
C LYS A 250 3.04 12.74 -30.64
N SER A 251 2.69 13.06 -29.39
CA SER A 251 2.65 14.43 -28.87
C SER A 251 3.93 14.90 -28.17
N ASP A 252 4.68 13.98 -27.54
CA ASP A 252 5.88 14.28 -26.73
C ASP A 252 7.12 13.71 -27.40
N ILE A 253 7.74 14.53 -28.26
CA ILE A 253 8.89 14.15 -29.10
C ILE A 253 10.11 13.76 -28.24
N ASP A 254 10.27 14.36 -27.05
CA ASP A 254 11.45 14.15 -26.21
C ASP A 254 11.42 12.80 -25.47
N ASN A 255 10.23 12.27 -25.16
CA ASN A 255 10.05 10.95 -24.51
C ASN A 255 9.43 9.89 -25.42
N GLN A 256 9.30 10.17 -26.72
CA GLN A 256 8.68 9.30 -27.71
C GLN A 256 9.20 7.86 -27.66
N SER A 257 10.51 7.66 -27.50
CA SER A 257 11.11 6.31 -27.42
C SER A 257 10.62 5.50 -26.21
N LYS A 258 10.46 6.14 -25.04
CA LYS A 258 9.97 5.47 -23.82
C LYS A 258 8.51 5.08 -23.94
N TYR A 259 7.69 5.93 -24.55
CA TYR A 259 6.29 5.61 -24.79
C TYR A 259 6.13 4.49 -25.81
N HIS A 260 6.94 4.47 -26.87
CA HIS A 260 6.96 3.36 -27.83
C HIS A 260 7.42 2.05 -27.21
N GLU A 261 8.46 2.05 -26.36
CA GLU A 261 8.92 0.84 -25.66
C GLU A 261 7.83 0.28 -24.75
N VAL A 262 7.18 1.12 -23.95
CA VAL A 262 6.07 0.69 -23.09
C VAL A 262 4.86 0.20 -23.91
N LEU A 263 4.55 0.86 -25.03
CA LEU A 263 3.47 0.43 -25.93
C LEU A 263 3.80 -0.91 -26.59
N HIS A 264 5.04 -1.10 -27.04
CA HIS A 264 5.54 -2.37 -27.58
C HIS A 264 5.36 -3.50 -26.57
N ASP A 265 5.86 -3.32 -25.34
CA ASP A 265 5.77 -4.34 -24.28
C ASP A 265 4.32 -4.65 -23.90
N MET A 266 3.45 -3.62 -23.93
CA MET A 266 2.02 -3.79 -23.68
C MET A 266 1.34 -4.61 -24.77
N LEU A 267 1.63 -4.32 -26.03
CA LEU A 267 1.09 -5.06 -27.17
C LEU A 267 1.65 -6.48 -27.25
N GLU A 268 2.92 -6.68 -26.91
CA GLU A 268 3.53 -7.99 -26.79
C GLU A 268 2.80 -8.81 -25.72
N TYR A 269 2.60 -8.25 -24.52
CA TYR A 269 1.84 -8.91 -23.45
C TYR A 269 0.41 -9.27 -23.89
N LEU A 270 -0.30 -8.34 -24.54
CA LEU A 270 -1.66 -8.58 -25.00
C LEU A 270 -1.72 -9.66 -26.08
N SER A 271 -0.76 -9.69 -27.00
CA SER A 271 -0.69 -10.71 -28.06
C SER A 271 -0.53 -12.13 -27.52
N HIS A 272 0.11 -12.29 -26.35
CA HIS A 272 0.31 -13.58 -25.71
C HIS A 272 -0.88 -14.04 -24.86
N ASN A 273 -1.71 -13.11 -24.36
CA ASN A 273 -2.71 -13.40 -23.33
C ASN A 273 -4.17 -13.19 -23.78
N MET A 274 -4.43 -12.47 -24.86
CA MET A 274 -5.78 -12.24 -25.39
C MET A 274 -6.08 -13.09 -26.63
N CYS A 275 -7.37 -13.19 -26.98
CA CYS A 275 -7.78 -13.74 -28.27
C CYS A 275 -7.60 -12.68 -29.38
N VAL A 276 -7.61 -13.13 -30.63
CA VAL A 276 -7.36 -12.26 -31.80
C VAL A 276 -8.43 -11.17 -31.93
N GLU A 277 -9.69 -11.50 -31.62
CA GLU A 277 -10.84 -10.58 -31.68
C GLU A 277 -10.72 -9.45 -30.65
N ASP A 278 -10.39 -9.80 -29.40
CA ASP A 278 -10.17 -8.84 -28.33
C ASP A 278 -8.95 -7.96 -28.61
N LEU A 279 -7.84 -8.56 -29.07
CA LEU A 279 -6.63 -7.82 -29.43
C LEU A 279 -6.93 -6.76 -30.51
N CYS A 280 -7.61 -7.14 -31.59
CA CYS A 280 -7.98 -6.22 -32.66
C CYS A 280 -8.86 -5.06 -32.16
N SER A 281 -9.70 -5.28 -31.16
CA SER A 281 -10.54 -4.23 -30.57
C SER A 281 -9.76 -3.26 -29.66
N VAL A 282 -8.62 -3.68 -29.14
CA VAL A 282 -7.74 -2.90 -28.25
C VAL A 282 -6.70 -2.07 -29.01
N LEU A 283 -6.39 -2.46 -30.25
CA LEU A 283 -5.43 -1.73 -31.07
C LEU A 283 -5.90 -0.29 -31.31
N PRO A 284 -4.99 0.70 -31.27
CA PRO A 284 -5.35 2.08 -31.58
C PRO A 284 -5.90 2.21 -33.02
N GLU A 285 -7.05 2.86 -33.18
CA GLU A 285 -7.77 2.97 -34.47
C GLU A 285 -7.25 4.09 -35.38
N ASP A 286 -6.37 4.97 -34.92
CA ASP A 286 -5.84 6.11 -35.71
C ASP A 286 -4.69 5.71 -36.64
N SER A 287 -4.85 4.58 -37.34
CA SER A 287 -4.03 4.14 -38.48
C SER A 287 -4.63 4.56 -39.82
N SER A 288 -5.35 5.69 -39.89
CA SER A 288 -5.89 6.24 -41.14
C SER A 288 -4.84 6.82 -42.10
N THR A 289 -3.56 6.51 -41.87
CA THR A 289 -2.47 6.65 -42.83
C THR A 289 -1.78 5.30 -42.92
N ASP A 290 -1.76 4.73 -44.13
CA ASP A 290 -1.30 3.40 -44.60
C ASP A 290 0.04 2.84 -44.05
N ILE A 291 0.69 3.50 -43.10
CA ILE A 291 2.00 3.13 -42.54
C ILE A 291 1.84 2.45 -41.16
N GLY A 292 0.76 2.72 -40.41
CA GLY A 292 0.57 2.17 -39.06
C GLY A 292 0.01 0.73 -39.01
N HIS A 293 -0.60 0.24 -40.09
CA HIS A 293 -1.17 -1.11 -40.11
C HIS A 293 -0.10 -2.21 -40.13
N ASP A 294 1.05 -1.98 -40.75
CA ASP A 294 2.14 -2.98 -40.83
C ASP A 294 2.83 -3.19 -39.47
N GLU A 295 2.94 -2.13 -38.65
CA GLU A 295 3.64 -2.20 -37.36
C GLU A 295 2.88 -3.08 -36.35
N TYR A 296 1.54 -3.00 -36.35
CA TYR A 296 0.72 -3.78 -35.44
C TYR A 296 0.41 -5.20 -35.94
N GLN A 297 0.58 -5.46 -37.24
CA GLN A 297 0.28 -6.75 -37.86
C GLN A 297 1.15 -7.89 -37.31
N THR A 298 2.38 -7.58 -36.89
CA THR A 298 3.28 -8.56 -36.25
C THR A 298 2.68 -9.13 -34.97
N TYR A 299 2.03 -8.30 -34.13
CA TYR A 299 1.38 -8.76 -32.89
C TYR A 299 0.12 -9.58 -33.18
N VAL A 300 -0.65 -9.22 -34.21
CA VAL A 300 -1.83 -9.98 -34.63
C VAL A 300 -1.42 -11.37 -35.12
N ILE A 301 -0.36 -11.48 -35.93
CA ILE A 301 0.18 -12.77 -36.40
C ILE A 301 0.67 -13.61 -35.22
N THR A 302 1.38 -13.00 -34.26
CA THR A 302 1.84 -13.69 -33.05
C THR A 302 0.66 -14.22 -32.23
N CYS A 303 -0.36 -13.41 -32.00
CA CYS A 303 -1.59 -13.81 -31.31
C CYS A 303 -2.30 -14.96 -32.03
N GLN A 304 -2.41 -14.91 -33.37
CA GLN A 304 -2.99 -15.99 -34.17
C GLN A 304 -2.23 -17.31 -34.00
N LYS A 305 -0.89 -17.27 -34.06
CA LYS A 305 -0.05 -18.47 -33.86
C LYS A 305 -0.23 -19.08 -32.46
N ILE A 306 -0.28 -18.24 -31.43
CA ILE A 306 -0.48 -18.68 -30.04
C ILE A 306 -1.88 -19.27 -29.86
N ASN A 307 -2.92 -18.64 -30.42
CA ASN A 307 -4.28 -19.14 -30.37
C ASN A 307 -4.40 -20.49 -31.08
N GLN A 308 -3.81 -20.64 -32.27
CA GLN A 308 -3.74 -21.92 -32.98
C GLN A 308 -3.03 -23.01 -32.15
N ALA A 309 -1.90 -22.68 -31.52
CA ALA A 309 -1.19 -23.61 -30.65
C ALA A 309 -2.04 -24.04 -29.43
N ASN A 310 -2.77 -23.11 -28.81
CA ASN A 310 -3.66 -23.38 -27.69
C ASN A 310 -4.87 -24.24 -28.10
N GLN A 311 -5.43 -24.02 -29.29
CA GLN A 311 -6.49 -24.85 -29.86
C GLN A 311 -6.00 -26.28 -30.09
N ILE A 312 -4.81 -26.46 -30.68
CA ILE A 312 -4.20 -27.78 -30.88
C ILE A 312 -3.97 -28.47 -29.54
N LYS A 313 -3.39 -27.78 -28.55
CA LYS A 313 -3.16 -28.32 -27.21
C LYS A 313 -4.47 -28.79 -26.55
N SER A 314 -5.54 -27.99 -26.66
CA SER A 314 -6.85 -28.33 -26.10
C SER A 314 -7.46 -29.55 -26.79
N MET A 315 -7.33 -29.63 -28.12
CA MET A 315 -7.77 -30.79 -28.91
C MET A 315 -7.03 -32.06 -28.51
N VAL A 316 -5.70 -31.99 -28.34
CA VAL A 316 -4.87 -33.12 -27.90
C VAL A 316 -5.27 -33.57 -26.49
N MET A 317 -5.47 -32.64 -25.56
CA MET A 317 -5.91 -32.98 -24.20
C MET A 317 -7.31 -33.60 -24.18
N ALA A 318 -8.27 -33.05 -24.91
CA ALA A 318 -9.62 -33.60 -25.00
C ALA A 318 -9.62 -35.01 -25.61
N THR A 319 -8.86 -35.21 -26.69
CA THR A 319 -8.74 -36.53 -27.34
C THR A 319 -8.04 -37.54 -26.42
N GLY A 320 -7.00 -37.12 -25.70
CA GLY A 320 -6.32 -37.94 -24.71
C GLY A 320 -7.23 -38.33 -23.54
N GLN A 321 -8.04 -37.40 -23.03
CA GLN A 321 -9.04 -37.67 -22.00
C GLN A 321 -10.13 -38.63 -22.50
N GLN A 322 -10.62 -38.46 -23.73
CA GLN A 322 -11.59 -39.38 -24.34
C GLN A 322 -11.01 -40.79 -24.52
N LEU A 323 -9.75 -40.90 -24.96
CA LEU A 323 -9.05 -42.19 -25.07
C LEU A 323 -8.88 -42.85 -23.70
N LEU A 324 -8.40 -42.12 -22.69
CA LEU A 324 -8.25 -42.64 -21.33
C LEU A 324 -9.60 -43.05 -20.72
N ALA A 325 -10.66 -42.26 -20.94
CA ALA A 325 -12.00 -42.60 -20.52
C ALA A 325 -12.48 -43.89 -21.20
N SER A 326 -12.27 -44.04 -22.51
CA SER A 326 -12.64 -45.24 -23.27
C SER A 326 -11.86 -46.50 -22.83
N LEU A 327 -10.63 -46.34 -22.34
CA LEU A 327 -9.80 -47.43 -21.82
C LEU A 327 -10.20 -47.85 -20.39
N ASN A 328 -10.73 -46.93 -19.58
CA ASN A 328 -11.19 -47.21 -18.21
C ASN A 328 -12.57 -47.92 -18.14
N PHE A 329 -13.27 -48.08 -19.25
CA PHE A 329 -14.55 -48.80 -19.33
C PHE A 329 -14.40 -50.27 -19.80
N LYS A 330 -13.21 -50.87 -19.68
CA LYS A 330 -12.96 -52.26 -20.06
C LYS A 330 -12.60 -53.16 -18.88
#